data_AF-A0A496UKP2-F1
#
_entry.id   AF-A0A496UKP2-F1
#
_cell.length_a   1.000
_cell.length_b   1.000
_cell.length_c   1.000
_cell.angle_alpha   90.00
_cell.angle_beta   90.00
_cell.angle_gamma   90.00
#
_symmetry.space_group_name_H-M   'P 1'
#
loop_
_entity.id
_entity.type
_entity.pdbx_description
1 polymer ?
#
loop_
_entity_poly.entity_id
_entity_poly.type
_entity_poly.pdbx_seq_one_letter_code
_entity_poly.pdbx_strand_id
1 'polypeptide(L)'
;MDISAISCQRYSPGETVEGTFYDFSIYLALSDQDVVGSTFTENYIAGTRICVFSRDTMTISNSPYDWVQFDLDTPFWFNGVDNLIVEFLWSSAETEDSCMYTWHWNTGTVRSINGEYGSPTGSMSSLVIMFRFEGDMQLDSSTFGGIKAMLGST
;
A
#
# COMPACT_ATOMS: atom_id res chain seq x y z
N MET A 1 11.34 -8.34 6.76
CA MET A 1 11.36 -8.16 5.29
C MET A 1 11.42 -6.68 5.04
N ASP A 2 12.32 -6.21 4.18
CA ASP A 2 12.37 -4.79 3.84
C ASP A 2 11.58 -4.56 2.55
N ILE A 3 10.53 -3.75 2.63
CA ILE A 3 9.74 -3.30 1.48
C ILE A 3 10.45 -2.09 0.89
N SER A 4 10.77 -2.15 -0.40
CA SER A 4 11.47 -1.09 -1.14
C SER A 4 10.61 -0.45 -2.22
N ALA A 5 9.54 -1.11 -2.67
CA ALA A 5 8.58 -0.51 -3.59
C ALA A 5 7.16 -1.01 -3.35
N ILE A 6 6.18 -0.17 -3.69
CA ILE A 6 4.77 -0.52 -3.74
C ILE A 6 4.27 -0.20 -5.14
N SER A 7 3.49 -1.10 -5.71
CA SER A 7 2.79 -0.81 -6.96
C SER A 7 1.29 -1.01 -6.83
N CYS A 8 0.51 -0.20 -7.54
CA CYS A 8 -0.93 -0.40 -7.71
C CYS A 8 -1.26 -0.58 -9.19
N GLN A 9 -2.18 -1.50 -9.51
CA GLN A 9 -2.57 -1.70 -10.89
C GLN A 9 -3.63 -0.70 -11.31
N ARG A 10 -3.41 0.00 -12.42
CA ARG A 10 -4.35 0.96 -13.00
C ARG A 10 -5.64 0.29 -13.48
N TYR A 11 -6.76 0.85 -13.08
CA TYR A 11 -8.05 0.60 -13.70
C TYR A 11 -8.39 1.80 -14.59
N SER A 12 -8.85 1.58 -15.82
CA SER A 12 -9.55 2.61 -16.56
C SER A 12 -10.75 2.00 -17.28
N PRO A 13 -11.98 2.48 -17.01
CA PRO A 13 -13.17 2.10 -17.76
C PRO A 13 -13.32 2.87 -19.08
N GLY A 14 -12.40 3.77 -19.44
CA GLY A 14 -12.45 4.58 -20.67
C GLY A 14 -11.49 5.78 -20.59
N GLU A 15 -10.64 5.90 -21.60
CA GLU A 15 -9.56 6.89 -21.79
C GLU A 15 -8.48 6.97 -20.69
N THR A 16 -7.25 7.28 -21.12
CA THR A 16 -6.11 7.56 -20.24
C THR A 16 -6.34 8.90 -19.57
N VAL A 17 -6.94 8.89 -18.39
CA VAL A 17 -6.95 10.07 -17.53
C VAL A 17 -5.64 10.08 -16.76
N GLU A 18 -4.68 10.85 -17.28
CA GLU A 18 -3.54 11.30 -16.48
C GLU A 18 -4.08 12.05 -15.25
N GLY A 19 -3.57 11.74 -14.07
CA GLY A 19 -3.94 12.42 -12.84
C GLY A 19 -2.71 13.06 -12.22
N THR A 20 -2.78 14.37 -11.95
CA THR A 20 -1.74 15.11 -11.23
C THR A 20 -2.22 15.42 -9.82
N PHE A 21 -1.44 15.02 -8.81
CA PHE A 21 -1.74 15.12 -7.39
C PHE A 21 -0.68 15.96 -6.68
N TYR A 22 -1.09 16.83 -5.77
CA TYR A 22 -0.21 17.73 -5.02
C TYR A 22 0.00 17.22 -3.59
N ASP A 23 1.20 17.47 -3.05
CA ASP A 23 1.64 16.99 -1.73
C ASP A 23 1.44 15.47 -1.55
N PHE A 24 1.70 14.70 -2.61
CA PHE A 24 1.44 13.28 -2.64
C PHE A 24 2.44 12.53 -1.77
N SER A 25 1.92 11.74 -0.83
CA SER A 25 2.73 10.96 0.10
C SER A 25 2.16 9.57 0.30
N ILE A 26 3.04 8.60 0.55
CA ILE A 26 2.67 7.24 0.95
C ILE A 26 3.25 6.98 2.33
N TYR A 27 2.40 6.49 3.22
CA TYR A 27 2.80 6.03 4.54
C TYR A 27 2.58 4.53 4.67
N LEU A 28 3.51 3.88 5.37
CA LEU A 28 3.37 2.50 5.82
C LEU A 28 3.33 2.46 7.34
N ALA A 29 2.51 1.57 7.89
CA ALA A 29 2.42 1.34 9.33
C ALA A 29 2.05 -0.12 9.63
N LEU A 30 2.43 -0.61 10.80
CA LEU A 30 1.98 -1.92 11.29
C LEU A 30 0.63 -1.79 11.97
N SER A 31 -0.18 -2.83 11.91
CA SER A 31 -1.49 -2.92 12.57
C SER A 31 -1.68 -4.28 13.21
N ASP A 32 -2.23 -4.30 14.43
CA ASP A 32 -2.64 -5.50 15.15
C ASP A 32 -4.12 -5.86 14.89
N GLN A 33 -4.78 -5.17 13.96
CA GLN A 33 -6.20 -5.34 13.65
C GLN A 33 -6.39 -6.05 12.30
N ASP A 34 -7.37 -6.96 12.24
CA ASP A 34 -7.75 -7.66 11.00
C ASP A 34 -8.76 -6.88 10.14
N VAL A 35 -9.41 -5.88 10.74
CA VAL A 35 -10.37 -4.99 10.10
C VAL A 35 -10.08 -3.56 10.53
N VAL A 36 -10.28 -2.61 9.64
CA VAL A 36 -10.11 -1.19 9.96
C VAL A 36 -11.39 -0.59 10.55
N GLY A 37 -11.23 0.28 11.54
CA GLY A 37 -12.25 1.18 12.04
C GLY A 37 -12.26 2.52 11.29
N SER A 38 -13.17 3.41 11.67
CA SER A 38 -13.40 4.71 11.01
C SER A 38 -12.39 5.80 11.38
N THR A 39 -11.58 5.61 12.43
CA THR A 39 -10.60 6.60 12.90
C THR A 39 -9.21 6.24 12.36
N PHE A 40 -8.60 7.10 11.55
CA PHE A 40 -7.34 6.76 10.87
C PHE A 40 -6.22 6.38 11.84
N THR A 41 -6.05 7.15 12.92
CA THR A 41 -4.97 6.95 13.89
C THR A 41 -5.14 5.73 14.77
N GLU A 42 -6.34 5.15 14.83
CA GLU A 42 -6.63 3.95 15.64
C GLU A 42 -6.40 2.64 14.86
N ASN A 43 -6.13 2.72 13.56
CA ASN A 43 -5.97 1.57 12.68
C ASN A 43 -4.53 1.03 12.61
N TYR A 44 -3.56 1.71 13.23
CA TYR A 44 -2.17 1.31 13.23
C TYR A 44 -1.54 1.41 14.63
N ILE A 45 -0.49 0.62 14.84
CA ILE A 45 0.30 0.61 16.07
C ILE A 45 1.02 1.95 16.18
N ALA A 46 0.81 2.66 17.30
CA ALA A 46 1.41 3.97 17.53
C ALA A 46 2.94 3.93 17.40
N GLY A 47 3.50 4.88 16.67
CA GLY A 47 4.94 4.97 16.41
C GLY A 47 5.46 4.15 15.22
N THR A 48 4.61 3.36 14.57
CA THR A 48 5.02 2.56 13.39
C THR A 48 4.73 3.22 12.05
N ARG A 49 3.98 4.32 12.02
CA ARG A 49 3.64 5.06 10.80
C ARG A 49 4.84 5.85 10.29
N ILE A 50 5.37 5.46 9.14
CA ILE A 50 6.54 6.05 8.49
C ILE A 50 6.13 6.61 7.12
N CYS A 51 6.57 7.84 6.80
CA CYS A 51 6.49 8.37 5.45
C CYS A 51 7.55 7.68 4.60
N VAL A 52 7.12 6.89 3.61
CA VAL A 52 8.03 6.07 2.80
C VAL A 52 8.23 6.64 1.39
N PHE A 53 7.36 7.56 0.97
CA PHE A 53 7.44 8.23 -0.33
C PHE A 53 6.79 9.60 -0.21
N SER A 54 7.41 10.65 -0.77
CA SER A 54 6.80 11.98 -0.80
C SER A 54 7.24 12.81 -2.01
N ARG A 55 6.28 13.45 -2.70
CA ARG A 55 6.54 14.35 -3.83
C ARG A 55 5.60 15.55 -3.73
N ASP A 56 6.12 16.75 -3.99
CA ASP A 56 5.31 17.98 -4.07
C ASP A 56 4.26 17.88 -5.18
N THR A 57 4.60 17.18 -6.27
CA THR A 57 3.69 16.89 -7.38
C THR A 57 3.95 15.48 -7.89
N MET A 58 2.88 14.69 -8.03
CA MET A 58 2.91 13.33 -8.57
C MET A 58 1.95 13.23 -9.74
N THR A 59 2.48 12.90 -10.92
CA THR A 59 1.67 12.65 -12.12
C THR A 59 1.62 11.16 -12.41
N ILE A 60 0.42 10.61 -12.52
CA ILE A 60 0.16 9.21 -12.88
C ILE A 60 -0.40 9.18 -14.30
N SER A 61 0.44 8.83 -15.26
CA SER A 61 0.10 8.77 -16.69
C SER A 61 0.15 7.36 -17.29
N ASN A 62 0.38 6.33 -16.45
CA ASN A 62 0.43 4.94 -16.87
C ASN A 62 -0.87 4.51 -17.59
N SER A 63 -0.71 3.64 -18.58
CA SER A 63 -1.83 3.11 -19.35
C SER A 63 -2.77 2.28 -18.46
N PRO A 64 -4.03 2.08 -18.89
CA PRO A 64 -4.91 1.13 -18.22
C PRO A 64 -4.22 -0.23 -18.07
N TYR A 65 -4.44 -0.91 -16.95
CA TYR A 65 -3.86 -2.22 -16.60
C TYR A 65 -2.35 -2.26 -16.29
N ASP A 66 -1.62 -1.16 -16.55
CA ASP A 66 -0.23 -1.06 -16.13
C ASP A 66 -0.11 -0.92 -14.61
N TRP A 67 1.07 -1.26 -14.10
CA TRP A 67 1.43 -1.05 -12.71
C TRP A 67 2.06 0.33 -12.54
N VAL A 68 1.49 1.14 -11.66
CA VAL A 68 2.11 2.37 -11.18
C VAL A 68 2.98 1.97 -10.01
N GLN A 69 4.30 2.10 -10.18
CA GLN A 69 5.28 1.76 -9.16
C GLN A 69 5.76 3.01 -8.42
N PHE A 70 5.84 2.90 -7.11
CA PHE A 70 6.41 3.90 -6.20
C PHE A 70 7.63 3.28 -5.53
N ASP A 71 8.82 3.68 -5.98
CA ASP A 71 10.08 3.34 -5.32
C ASP A 71 10.19 4.16 -4.04
N LEU A 72 10.29 3.48 -2.90
CA LEU A 72 10.26 4.13 -1.59
C LEU A 72 11.56 4.90 -1.34
N ASP A 73 11.43 6.15 -0.93
CA ASP A 73 12.57 6.98 -0.49
C ASP A 73 13.15 6.45 0.83
N THR A 74 12.29 5.84 1.66
CA THR A 74 12.66 5.16 2.91
C THR A 74 12.08 3.74 2.88
N PRO A 75 12.93 2.69 2.78
CA PRO A 75 12.47 1.32 2.91
C PRO A 75 11.73 1.09 4.22
N PHE A 76 10.74 0.21 4.20
CA PHE A 76 9.95 -0.12 5.38
C PHE A 76 10.23 -1.53 5.86
N TRP A 77 10.64 -1.66 7.12
CA TRP A 77 10.81 -2.97 7.74
C TRP A 77 9.46 -3.55 8.16
N PHE A 78 9.06 -4.64 7.51
CA PHE A 78 7.90 -5.43 7.85
C PHE A 78 8.30 -6.65 8.70
N ASN A 79 7.63 -6.82 9.84
CA ASN A 79 7.97 -7.85 10.82
C ASN A 79 7.49 -9.26 10.47
N GLY A 80 6.63 -9.40 9.45
CA GLY A 80 6.10 -10.69 9.00
C GLY A 80 5.04 -11.30 9.91
N VAL A 81 4.54 -10.57 10.92
CA VAL A 81 3.56 -11.05 11.89
C VAL A 81 2.32 -10.17 11.91
N ASP A 82 2.51 -8.85 12.00
CA ASP A 82 1.42 -7.89 12.06
C ASP A 82 0.83 -7.63 10.67
N ASN A 83 -0.35 -7.02 10.63
CA ASN A 83 -0.93 -6.51 9.38
C ASN A 83 -0.23 -5.22 8.94
N LEU A 84 -0.34 -4.91 7.64
CA LEU A 84 0.27 -3.71 7.04
C LEU A 84 -0.82 -2.73 6.60
N ILE A 85 -0.72 -1.48 7.05
CA ILE A 85 -1.51 -0.37 6.53
C ILE A 85 -0.69 0.35 5.46
N VAL A 86 -1.32 0.55 4.30
CA VAL A 86 -0.80 1.39 3.21
C VAL A 86 -1.72 2.59 3.06
N GLU A 87 -1.19 3.78 3.32
CA GLU A 87 -1.96 5.02 3.29
C GLU A 87 -1.45 5.89 2.14
N PHE A 88 -2.35 6.23 1.22
CA PHE A 88 -2.11 7.20 0.15
C PHE A 88 -2.75 8.51 0.56
N LEU A 89 -1.98 9.59 0.48
CA LEU A 89 -2.40 10.91 0.92
C LEU A 89 -1.99 11.96 -0.12
N TRP A 90 -2.89 12.88 -0.46
CA TRP A 90 -2.61 14.06 -1.27
C TRP A 90 -3.51 15.21 -0.84
N SER A 91 -3.02 16.45 -0.94
CA SER A 91 -3.76 17.63 -0.46
C SER A 91 -4.83 18.09 -1.45
N SER A 92 -4.54 17.94 -2.74
CA SER A 92 -5.40 18.34 -3.85
C SER A 92 -4.96 17.63 -5.13
N ALA A 93 -5.75 17.76 -6.19
CA ALA A 93 -5.43 17.26 -7.52
C ALA A 93 -5.74 18.34 -8.57
N GLU A 94 -5.18 18.19 -9.76
CA GLU A 94 -5.33 19.16 -10.85
C GLU A 94 -6.79 19.38 -11.26
N THR A 95 -7.62 18.34 -11.18
CA THR A 95 -9.06 18.43 -11.39
C THR A 95 -9.81 17.76 -10.24
N GLU A 96 -11.03 18.21 -9.97
CA GLU A 96 -11.88 17.62 -8.91
C GLU A 96 -12.22 16.15 -9.16
N ASP A 97 -12.22 15.73 -10.43
CA ASP A 97 -12.46 14.34 -10.84
C ASP A 97 -11.19 13.47 -10.82
N SER A 98 -10.03 14.04 -10.51
CA SER A 98 -8.76 13.30 -10.49
C SER A 98 -8.74 12.29 -9.35
N CYS A 99 -8.88 11.00 -9.70
CA CYS A 99 -8.77 9.87 -8.80
C CYS A 99 -7.63 8.94 -9.21
N MET A 100 -7.01 8.29 -8.23
CA MET A 100 -6.11 7.17 -8.51
C MET A 100 -6.93 5.91 -8.82
N TYR A 101 -7.44 5.83 -10.05
CA TYR A 101 -8.24 4.68 -10.48
C TYR A 101 -7.39 3.41 -10.52
N THR A 102 -7.71 2.49 -9.62
CA THR A 102 -6.99 1.23 -9.46
C THR A 102 -7.94 0.04 -9.49
N TRP A 103 -7.41 -1.10 -9.93
CA TRP A 103 -8.11 -2.36 -9.73
C TRP A 103 -8.26 -2.61 -8.24
N HIS A 104 -9.44 -3.10 -7.88
CA HIS A 104 -9.76 -3.45 -6.53
C HIS A 104 -10.50 -4.79 -6.51
N TRP A 105 -10.56 -5.37 -5.32
CA TRP A 105 -11.32 -6.57 -5.06
C TRP A 105 -12.10 -6.40 -3.77
N ASN A 106 -13.25 -7.07 -3.69
CA ASN A 106 -14.06 -7.08 -2.48
C ASN A 106 -13.56 -8.18 -1.56
N THR A 107 -13.06 -7.78 -0.39
CA THR A 107 -12.51 -8.70 0.62
C THR A 107 -13.58 -9.29 1.54
N GLY A 108 -14.84 -8.87 1.40
CA GLY A 108 -15.97 -9.31 2.24
C GLY A 108 -15.95 -8.78 3.68
N THR A 109 -14.88 -8.10 4.09
CA THR A 109 -14.69 -7.49 5.41
C THR A 109 -14.15 -6.07 5.24
N VAL A 110 -14.31 -5.21 6.25
CA VAL A 110 -13.86 -3.82 6.17
C VAL A 110 -12.33 -3.77 6.30
N ARG A 111 -11.65 -3.49 5.18
CA ARG A 111 -10.17 -3.50 5.08
C ARG A 111 -9.61 -2.24 4.42
N SER A 112 -10.46 -1.28 4.10
CA SER A 112 -10.06 0.03 3.61
C SER A 112 -10.92 1.12 4.24
N ILE A 113 -10.34 2.31 4.28
CA ILE A 113 -10.97 3.53 4.75
C ILE A 113 -10.56 4.65 3.79
N ASN A 114 -11.51 5.51 3.43
CA ASN A 114 -11.25 6.69 2.60
C ASN A 114 -11.88 7.93 3.22
N GLY A 115 -11.22 9.08 3.10
CA GLY A 115 -11.69 10.35 3.65
C GLY A 115 -10.96 11.53 3.03
N GLU A 116 -11.39 12.73 3.41
CA GLU A 116 -10.77 13.97 2.96
C GLU A 116 -9.40 14.19 3.61
N TYR A 117 -8.51 14.91 2.92
CA TYR A 117 -7.21 15.27 3.43
C TYR A 117 -7.33 16.02 4.77
N GLY A 118 -6.61 15.54 5.79
CA GLY A 118 -6.63 16.12 7.14
C GLY A 118 -7.84 15.75 8.00
N SER A 119 -8.81 14.99 7.47
CA SER A 119 -9.91 14.47 8.28
C SER A 119 -9.41 13.40 9.26
N PRO A 120 -9.87 13.41 10.53
CA PRO A 120 -9.51 12.37 11.50
C PRO A 120 -10.25 11.04 11.26
N THR A 121 -11.31 11.06 10.47
CA THR A 121 -12.18 9.90 10.23
C THR A 121 -12.55 9.76 8.75
N GLY A 122 -12.96 8.55 8.36
CA GLY A 122 -13.35 8.24 6.99
C GLY A 122 -14.47 7.21 6.87
N SER A 123 -14.88 6.98 5.62
CA SER A 123 -15.84 5.95 5.25
C SER A 123 -15.13 4.60 5.12
N MET A 124 -15.67 3.61 5.79
CA MET A 124 -15.17 2.23 5.74
C MET A 124 -15.65 1.50 4.49
N SER A 125 -14.80 0.65 3.91
CA SER A 125 -15.13 -0.14 2.72
C SER A 125 -14.47 -1.52 2.77
N SER A 126 -15.09 -2.47 2.07
CA SER A 126 -14.52 -3.81 1.84
C SER A 126 -13.74 -3.92 0.55
N LEU A 127 -13.73 -2.87 -0.27
CA LEU A 127 -12.97 -2.80 -1.52
C LEU A 127 -11.53 -2.40 -1.19
N VAL A 128 -10.58 -3.27 -1.51
CA VAL A 128 -9.15 -3.02 -1.29
C VAL A 128 -8.46 -2.88 -2.63
N ILE A 129 -7.51 -1.95 -2.72
CA ILE A 129 -6.71 -1.74 -3.94
C ILE A 129 -5.80 -2.96 -4.17
N MET A 130 -5.59 -3.31 -5.43
CA MET A 130 -4.68 -4.38 -5.81
C MET A 130 -3.22 -3.90 -5.72
N PHE A 131 -2.52 -4.35 -4.68
CA PHE A 131 -1.11 -4.02 -4.43
C PHE A 131 -0.15 -5.10 -4.90
N ARG A 132 1.05 -4.66 -5.28
CA ARG A 132 2.27 -5.48 -5.32
C ARG A 132 3.31 -4.82 -4.41
N PHE A 133 3.94 -5.62 -3.57
CA PHE A 133 5.09 -5.19 -2.77
C PHE A 133 6.36 -5.77 -3.38
N GLU A 134 7.40 -4.95 -3.43
CA GLU A 134 8.74 -5.36 -3.82
C GLU A 134 9.69 -5.06 -2.67
N GLY A 135 10.68 -5.92 -2.48
CA GLY A 135 11.55 -5.85 -1.33
C GLY A 135 12.50 -7.02 -1.21
N ASP A 136 13.49 -6.86 -0.34
CA ASP A 136 14.38 -7.93 0.02
C ASP A 136 13.66 -8.88 0.98
N MET A 137 13.26 -10.03 0.44
CA MET A 137 12.96 -11.17 1.27
C MET A 137 14.29 -11.66 1.83
N GLN A 138 14.61 -11.29 3.08
CA GLN A 138 15.55 -12.09 3.84
C GLN A 138 14.97 -13.51 3.85
N LEU A 139 15.60 -14.40 3.10
CA LEU A 139 15.34 -15.83 3.14
C LEU A 139 15.68 -16.30 4.55
N ASP A 140 14.76 -16.14 5.49
CA ASP A 140 14.88 -16.87 6.73
C ASP A 140 14.75 -18.35 6.36
N SER A 141 15.72 -19.14 6.82
CA SER A 141 15.78 -20.60 6.73
C SER A 141 14.49 -21.34 7.14
N SER A 142 13.52 -20.62 7.70
CA SER A 142 12.19 -21.08 8.09
C SER A 142 11.09 -20.95 7.01
N THR A 143 11.29 -20.21 5.91
CA THR A 143 10.18 -19.84 4.99
C THR A 143 10.11 -20.62 3.67
N PHE A 144 11.09 -21.45 3.35
CA PHE A 144 10.92 -22.56 2.40
C PHE A 144 11.52 -23.81 3.02
N GLY A 145 10.69 -24.86 3.13
CA GLY A 145 10.96 -26.08 3.88
C GLY A 145 12.42 -26.50 3.82
N GLY A 146 13.06 -26.59 4.99
CA GLY A 146 14.44 -27.02 5.11
C GLY A 146 14.66 -28.26 4.27
N ILE A 147 15.48 -28.15 3.22
CA ILE A 147 16.02 -29.31 2.54
C ILE A 147 16.93 -29.98 3.57
N LYS A 148 16.35 -30.89 4.35
CA LYS A 148 17.10 -31.95 5.04
C LYS A 148 17.66 -32.85 3.95
N ALA A 149 18.81 -32.47 3.39
CA ALA A 149 19.72 -33.48 2.87
C ALA A 149 20.24 -34.24 4.10
N MET A 150 19.58 -35.35 4.45
CA MET A 150 20.21 -36.33 5.33
C MET A 150 21.51 -36.76 4.63
N LEU A 151 22.64 -36.53 5.30
CA LEU A 151 23.90 -37.16 4.95
C LEU A 151 23.63 -38.65 4.78
N GLY A 152 23.88 -39.16 3.57
CA GLY A 152 23.87 -40.60 3.31
C GLY A 152 24.84 -41.27 4.26
N SER A 153 24.31 -42.07 5.17
CA SER A 153 25.09 -43.05 5.89
C SER A 153 25.43 -44.18 4.92
N THR A 154 26.71 -44.29 4.57
CA THR A 154 27.37 -45.56 4.26
C THR A 154 28.69 -45.58 5.00
#